data_AF-A0A2V8N8W6-F1
#
_entry.id   AF-A0A2V8N8W6-F1
#
_cell.length_a   1.000
_cell.length_b   1.000
_cell.length_c   1.000
_cell.angle_alpha   90.00
_cell.angle_beta   90.00
_cell.angle_gamma   90.00
#
_symmetry.space_group_name_H-M   'P 1'
#
loop_
_entity.id
_entity.type
_entity.pdbx_description
1 polymer ?
#
loop_
_entity_poly.entity_id
_entity_poly.type
_entity_poly.pdbx_seq_one_letter_code
_entity_poly.pdbx_strand_id
1 'polypeptide(L)'
;MHKAGLLFLVPAAVLLIFSYSAFAQPPRPQNPTDISGEWTLVNNEDPGQIGASGQPPLGDYLGIPFNDAGRQRADTTAESIWGTPEYQCRPHSGGVSEAHAS
;
A
#
# COMPACT_ATOMS: atom_id res chain seq x y z
N MET A 1 6.41 49.02 -26.77
CA MET A 1 4.96 48.92 -26.46
C MET A 1 4.48 47.47 -26.33
N HIS A 2 5.10 46.46 -26.96
CA HIS A 2 4.71 45.04 -26.85
C HIS A 2 4.99 44.36 -25.48
N LYS A 3 6.00 44.81 -24.72
CA LYS A 3 6.42 44.15 -23.45
C LYS A 3 5.48 44.44 -22.27
N ALA A 4 4.82 45.60 -22.26
CA ALA A 4 3.90 45.99 -21.19
C ALA A 4 2.56 45.23 -21.27
N GLY A 5 2.06 44.94 -22.48
CA GLY A 5 0.86 44.11 -22.65
C GLY A 5 1.08 42.65 -22.22
N LEU A 6 2.26 42.10 -22.47
CA LEU A 6 2.62 40.74 -22.06
C LEU A 6 2.66 40.57 -20.53
N LEU A 7 3.10 41.60 -19.80
CA LEU A 7 3.16 41.62 -18.33
C LEU A 7 1.79 41.54 -17.64
N PHE A 8 0.72 41.98 -18.31
CA PHE A 8 -0.66 41.89 -17.78
C PHE A 8 -1.46 40.72 -18.37
N LEU A 9 -1.15 40.29 -19.59
CA LEU A 9 -1.82 39.14 -20.23
C LEU A 9 -1.47 37.81 -19.58
N VAL A 10 -0.22 37.62 -19.13
CA VAL A 10 0.20 36.38 -18.45
C VAL A 10 -0.54 36.16 -17.12
N PRO A 11 -0.59 37.10 -16.16
CA PRO A 11 -1.33 36.89 -14.92
C PRO A 11 -2.85 36.75 -15.16
N ALA A 12 -3.42 37.45 -16.14
CA ALA A 12 -4.83 37.28 -16.52
C ALA A 12 -5.12 35.89 -17.11
N ALA A 13 -4.23 35.38 -17.97
CA ALA A 13 -4.34 34.03 -18.50
C ALA A 13 -4.17 32.96 -17.42
N VAL A 14 -3.23 33.15 -16.49
CA VAL A 14 -3.05 32.26 -15.33
C VAL A 14 -4.31 32.25 -14.47
N LEU A 15 -4.87 33.41 -14.14
CA LEU A 15 -6.12 33.50 -13.38
C LEU A 15 -7.29 32.80 -14.09
N LEU A 16 -7.39 32.93 -15.41
CA LEU A 16 -8.40 32.22 -16.21
C LEU A 16 -8.22 30.70 -16.16
N ILE A 17 -6.98 30.20 -16.28
CA ILE A 17 -6.67 28.76 -16.24
C ILE A 17 -6.97 28.16 -14.85
N PHE A 18 -6.58 28.87 -13.78
CA PHE A 18 -6.89 28.46 -12.41
C PHE A 18 -8.41 28.48 -12.12
N SER A 19 -9.13 29.48 -12.64
CA SER A 19 -10.59 29.58 -12.50
C SER A 19 -11.31 28.47 -13.26
N TYR A 20 -10.85 28.12 -14.47
CA TYR A 20 -11.46 27.08 -15.31
C TYR A 20 -11.42 25.70 -14.63
N SER A 21 -10.34 25.42 -13.91
CA SER A 21 -10.15 24.16 -13.18
C SER A 21 -11.15 23.97 -12.04
N ALA A 22 -11.65 25.06 -11.45
CA ALA A 22 -12.65 25.02 -10.37
C ALA A 22 -14.08 24.72 -10.87
N PHE A 23 -14.39 25.04 -12.13
CA PHE A 23 -15.72 24.85 -12.71
C PHE A 23 -15.84 23.64 -13.66
N ALA A 24 -14.73 22.96 -13.96
CA ALA A 24 -14.70 21.79 -14.83
C ALA A 24 -14.81 20.45 -14.07
N GLN A 25 -14.92 20.46 -12.74
CA GLN A 25 -15.11 19.23 -11.98
C GLN A 25 -16.54 18.71 -12.14
N PRO A 26 -16.75 17.43 -12.46
CA PRO A 26 -18.09 16.85 -12.43
C PRO A 26 -18.67 17.00 -11.02
N PRO A 27 -19.99 17.22 -10.87
CA PRO A 27 -20.61 17.27 -9.56
C PRO A 27 -20.27 16.02 -8.76
N ARG A 28 -19.86 16.18 -7.50
CA ARG A 28 -19.80 15.03 -6.59
C ARG A 28 -21.21 14.44 -6.55
N PRO A 29 -21.38 13.11 -6.70
CA PRO A 29 -22.70 12.51 -6.60
C PRO A 29 -23.34 12.85 -5.25
N GLN A 30 -24.64 13.18 -5.26
CA GLN A 30 -25.39 13.50 -4.04
C GLN A 30 -25.35 12.36 -3.02
N ASN A 31 -25.21 11.13 -3.51
CA ASN A 31 -24.92 9.96 -2.72
C ASN A 31 -23.54 9.40 -3.14
N PRO A 32 -22.47 9.66 -2.36
CA PRO A 32 -21.17 9.02 -2.58
C PRO A 32 -21.30 7.50 -2.60
N THR A 33 -20.40 6.82 -3.33
CA THR A 33 -20.37 5.35 -3.32
C THR A 33 -20.22 4.85 -1.89
N ASP A 34 -21.16 4.02 -1.46
CA ASP A 34 -21.10 3.39 -0.16
C ASP A 34 -20.03 2.30 -0.18
N ILE A 35 -18.95 2.53 0.56
CA ILE A 35 -17.86 1.59 0.78
C ILE A 35 -18.00 0.84 2.11
N SER A 36 -19.08 1.09 2.85
CA SER A 36 -19.45 0.34 4.03
C SER A 36 -20.15 -0.94 3.60
N GLY A 37 -19.49 -2.07 3.81
CA GLY A 37 -19.95 -3.38 3.35
C GLY A 37 -18.92 -4.44 3.68
N GLU A 38 -19.29 -5.71 3.43
CA GLU A 38 -18.34 -6.81 3.55
C GLU A 38 -17.39 -6.77 2.36
N TRP A 39 -16.09 -6.71 2.65
CA TRP A 39 -15.04 -6.75 1.65
C TRP A 39 -14.53 -8.18 1.53
N THR A 40 -14.58 -8.72 0.32
CA THR A 40 -13.93 -10.00 0.02
C THR A 40 -12.49 -9.77 -0.44
N LEU A 41 -11.57 -10.54 0.10
CA LEU A 41 -10.20 -10.61 -0.41
C LEU A 41 -10.19 -11.41 -1.70
N VAL A 42 -9.94 -10.73 -2.82
CA VAL A 42 -9.79 -11.37 -4.13
C VAL A 42 -8.31 -11.37 -4.48
N ASN A 43 -7.74 -12.55 -4.67
CA ASN A 43 -6.38 -12.69 -5.17
C ASN A 43 -6.40 -12.65 -6.71
N ASN A 44 -5.62 -11.76 -7.30
CA ASN A 44 -5.44 -11.63 -8.74
C ASN A 44 -4.12 -12.23 -9.25
N GLU A 45 -3.35 -12.87 -8.39
CA GLU A 45 -2.16 -13.62 -8.78
C GLU A 45 -2.55 -14.95 -9.47
N ASP A 46 -1.68 -15.43 -10.36
CA ASP A 46 -1.83 -16.77 -10.93
C ASP A 46 -1.70 -17.80 -9.79
N PRO A 47 -2.74 -18.63 -9.52
CA PRO A 47 -2.70 -19.58 -8.43
C PRO A 47 -1.55 -20.59 -8.54
N GLY A 48 -1.00 -20.85 -9.75
CA GLY A 48 0.26 -21.58 -9.96
C GLY A 48 0.54 -22.75 -8.98
N GLN A 49 1.78 -22.84 -8.49
CA GLN A 49 2.16 -23.73 -7.38
C GLN A 49 1.81 -23.17 -5.99
N ILE A 50 1.36 -21.92 -5.92
CA ILE A 50 1.33 -21.10 -4.69
C ILE A 50 -0.11 -20.97 -4.13
N GLY A 51 -1.08 -21.64 -4.75
CA GLY A 51 -2.45 -21.79 -4.27
C GLY A 51 -3.28 -20.50 -4.35
N ALA A 52 -4.58 -20.62 -4.04
CA ALA A 52 -5.53 -19.49 -4.11
C ALA A 52 -5.19 -18.34 -3.14
N SER A 53 -4.43 -18.61 -2.09
CA SER A 53 -3.95 -17.63 -1.12
C SER A 53 -2.70 -16.88 -1.57
N GLY A 54 -2.07 -17.26 -2.70
CA GLY A 54 -0.79 -16.68 -3.12
C GLY A 54 0.35 -16.96 -2.13
N GLN A 55 0.22 -18.03 -1.33
CA GLN A 55 1.21 -18.46 -0.35
C GLN A 55 1.51 -19.96 -0.51
N PRO A 56 2.79 -20.40 -0.56
CA PRO A 56 3.12 -21.81 -0.60
C PRO A 56 2.50 -22.58 0.58
N PRO A 57 2.27 -23.89 0.45
CA PRO A 57 1.88 -24.71 1.58
C PRO A 57 2.84 -24.53 2.77
N LEU A 58 2.32 -24.52 3.99
CA LEU A 58 3.15 -24.48 5.19
C LEU A 58 4.14 -25.66 5.18
N GLY A 59 5.41 -25.37 5.45
CA GLY A 59 6.49 -26.36 5.40
C GLY A 59 7.05 -26.64 4.01
N ASP A 60 6.54 -25.99 2.95
CA ASP A 60 7.20 -26.00 1.64
C ASP A 60 8.36 -25.00 1.64
N TYR A 61 9.57 -25.53 1.82
CA TYR A 61 10.81 -24.75 1.83
C TYR A 61 11.48 -24.68 0.45
N LEU A 62 10.83 -25.12 -0.63
CA LEU A 62 11.41 -25.11 -1.97
C LEU A 62 11.78 -23.67 -2.39
N GLY A 63 13.03 -23.47 -2.81
CA GLY A 63 13.54 -22.15 -3.22
C GLY A 63 13.94 -21.21 -2.08
N ILE A 64 13.69 -21.58 -0.80
CA ILE A 64 14.14 -20.83 0.37
C ILE A 64 15.47 -21.43 0.85
N PRO A 65 16.54 -20.64 1.04
CA PRO A 65 17.85 -21.15 1.45
C PRO A 65 17.91 -21.48 2.96
N PHE A 66 17.03 -22.35 3.45
CA PHE A 66 17.01 -22.82 4.84
C PHE A 66 17.85 -24.08 5.02
N ASN A 67 18.76 -24.04 5.99
CA ASN A 67 19.38 -25.24 6.53
C ASN A 67 18.42 -25.96 7.50
N ASP A 68 18.82 -27.14 7.97
CA ASP A 68 18.00 -27.99 8.84
C ASP A 68 17.55 -27.26 10.12
N ALA A 69 18.43 -26.45 10.71
CA ALA A 69 18.12 -25.65 11.89
C ALA A 69 17.07 -24.55 11.59
N GLY A 70 17.15 -23.92 10.41
CA GLY A 70 16.19 -22.94 9.94
C GLY A 70 14.81 -23.54 9.74
N ARG A 71 14.74 -24.74 9.13
CA ARG A 71 13.48 -25.48 8.98
C ARG A 71 12.89 -25.88 10.33
N GLN A 72 13.71 -26.43 11.24
CA GLN A 72 13.25 -26.79 12.59
C GLN A 72 12.69 -25.59 13.35
N ARG A 73 13.34 -24.42 13.27
CA ARG A 73 12.82 -23.19 13.90
C ARG A 73 11.47 -22.80 13.31
N ALA A 74 11.32 -22.84 11.98
CA ALA A 74 10.05 -22.49 11.33
C ALA A 74 8.93 -23.46 11.73
N ASP A 75 9.19 -24.76 11.78
CA ASP A 75 8.18 -25.78 12.14
C ASP A 75 7.78 -25.76 13.62
N THR A 76 8.62 -25.20 14.50
CA THR A 76 8.40 -25.20 15.95
C THR A 76 7.96 -23.85 16.52
N THR A 77 7.96 -22.79 15.70
CA THR A 77 7.52 -21.47 16.14
C THR A 77 6.00 -21.44 16.22
N ALA A 78 5.46 -21.04 17.37
CA ALA A 78 4.02 -20.93 17.56
C ALA A 78 3.47 -19.69 16.81
N GLU A 79 2.53 -19.91 15.89
CA GLU A 79 1.86 -18.84 15.12
C GLU A 79 1.17 -17.81 16.02
N SER A 80 0.74 -18.22 17.22
CA SER A 80 0.10 -17.35 18.21
C SER A 80 0.94 -16.14 18.62
N ILE A 81 2.27 -16.20 18.44
CA ILE A 81 3.19 -15.08 18.71
C ILE A 81 2.81 -13.84 17.89
N TRP A 82 2.26 -13.99 16.67
CA TRP A 82 1.89 -12.84 15.85
C TRP A 82 0.58 -12.17 16.29
N GLY A 83 -0.26 -12.87 17.06
CA GLY A 83 -1.52 -12.36 17.59
C GLY A 83 -1.44 -11.76 19.00
N THR A 84 -0.31 -11.88 19.69
CA THR A 84 -0.18 -11.37 21.07
C THR A 84 -0.09 -9.84 21.10
N PRO A 85 -0.85 -9.16 21.97
CA PRO A 85 -0.78 -7.70 22.16
C PRO A 85 0.64 -7.18 22.40
N GLU A 86 1.46 -7.95 23.12
CA GLU A 86 2.82 -7.59 23.52
C GLU A 86 3.78 -7.43 22.33
N TYR A 87 3.46 -8.05 21.19
CA TYR A 87 4.30 -8.00 19.99
C TYR A 87 3.76 -7.07 18.89
N GLN A 88 2.60 -6.43 19.09
CA GLN A 88 2.00 -5.50 18.11
C GLN A 88 2.83 -4.24 17.86
N CYS A 89 3.67 -3.83 18.82
CA CYS A 89 4.49 -2.63 18.74
C CYS A 89 5.96 -2.91 18.40
N ARG A 90 6.31 -4.15 18.03
CA ARG A 90 7.67 -4.44 17.56
C ARG A 90 7.94 -3.67 16.27
N PRO A 91 9.17 -3.18 16.06
CA PRO A 91 9.55 -2.62 14.78
C PRO A 91 9.30 -3.66 13.69
N HIS A 92 8.40 -3.34 12.75
CA HIS A 92 8.15 -4.18 11.57
C HIS A 92 9.23 -3.85 10.54
N SER A 93 9.80 -4.85 9.89
CA SER A 93 10.92 -4.70 8.95
C SER A 93 10.63 -3.85 7.70
N GLY A 94 9.39 -3.36 7.52
CA GLY A 94 8.98 -2.47 6.43
C GLY A 94 8.88 -0.99 6.80
N GLY A 95 9.17 -0.59 8.04
CA GLY A 95 9.14 0.81 8.49
C GLY A 95 10.52 1.30 8.91
N VAL A 96 10.94 2.45 8.40
CA VAL A 96 12.24 3.07 8.70
C VAL A 96 12.32 3.42 10.18
N SER A 97 12.99 2.59 10.97
CA SER A 97 13.63 3.02 12.21
C SER A 97 14.88 2.17 12.45
N GLU A 98 15.97 2.65 11.88
CA GLU A 98 17.32 2.39 12.34
C GLU A 98 17.45 3.00 13.74
N ALA A 99 17.26 2.21 14.79
CA ALA A 99 17.58 2.65 16.15
C ALA A 99 17.78 1.46 17.11
N HIS A 100 19.04 1.32 17.56
CA HIS A 100 19.50 0.58 18.74
C HIS A 100 19.64 -0.94 18.63
N ALA A 101 20.75 -1.34 18.01
CA ALA A 101 21.52 -2.46 18.55
C ALA A 101 21.96 -2.13 19.99
N SER A 102 21.57 -2.98 20.93
CA SER A 102 22.28 -3.25 22.18
C SER A 102 22.52 -4.76 22.23
#